data_AF-A0AAW9IWC5-F1
#
_entry.id   AF-A0AAW9IWC5-F1
#
_cell.length_a   1.000
_cell.length_b   1.000
_cell.length_c   1.000
_cell.angle_alpha   90.00
_cell.angle_beta   90.00
_cell.angle_gamma   90.00
#
_symmetry.space_group_name_H-M   'P 1'
#
loop_
_entity.id
_entity.type
_entity.pdbx_description
1 polymer ?
#
loop_
_entity_poly.entity_id
_entity_poly.type
_entity_poly.pdbx_seq_one_letter_code
_entity_poly.pdbx_strand_id
1 'polypeptide(L)'
;YKFLDRYEGGLTQEKITQIFKESFFADAYFASSNAVTEDGKLYNVDGNGNRVAAMLYGPEKVILLVGVNKIVKNIDEAIKRIREVAAPANAKRLNKHTPCAKVGYCMDCKSKEKIWREFTVIASQSKKDRIHVIFINDNIGY
;
A
#
# COMPACT_ATOMS: atom_id res chain seq x y z
N TYR A 1 -23.47 6.91 3.81
CA TYR A 1 -22.43 5.85 3.82
C TYR A 1 -21.78 5.83 5.20
N LYS A 2 -21.24 4.69 5.64
CA LYS A 2 -20.39 4.63 6.85
C LYS A 2 -18.94 4.65 6.42
N PHE A 3 -18.17 5.64 6.88
CA PHE A 3 -16.75 5.74 6.57
C PHE A 3 -15.91 5.31 7.77
N LEU A 4 -15.07 4.30 7.55
CA LEU A 4 -14.14 3.79 8.56
C LEU A 4 -12.85 4.60 8.48
N ASP A 5 -12.83 5.79 9.10
CA ASP A 5 -11.71 6.72 9.01
C ASP A 5 -10.64 6.44 10.06
N ARG A 6 -9.50 5.87 9.63
CA ARG A 6 -8.34 5.65 10.51
C ARG A 6 -7.52 6.91 10.78
N TYR A 7 -7.82 8.02 10.11
CA TYR A 7 -7.13 9.31 10.25
C TYR A 7 -7.95 10.30 11.09
N GLU A 8 -9.11 9.90 11.59
CA GLU A 8 -9.88 10.69 12.54
C GLU A 8 -9.01 11.08 13.75
N GLY A 9 -9.09 12.35 14.15
CA GLY A 9 -8.29 12.89 15.24
C GLY A 9 -8.68 12.28 16.60
N GLY A 10 -7.69 12.05 17.46
CA GLY A 10 -7.92 11.55 18.82
C GLY A 10 -8.13 10.05 18.94
N LEU A 11 -7.98 9.28 17.86
CA LEU A 11 -8.06 7.82 17.91
C LEU A 11 -6.88 7.21 18.67
N THR A 12 -7.20 6.25 19.56
CA THR A 12 -6.19 5.39 20.19
C THR A 12 -5.68 4.34 19.20
N GLN A 13 -4.50 3.77 19.49
CA GLN A 13 -3.94 2.70 18.66
C GLN A 13 -4.86 1.46 18.60
N GLU A 14 -5.57 1.17 19.69
CA GLU A 14 -6.57 0.10 19.75
C GLU A 14 -7.74 0.39 18.81
N LYS A 15 -8.23 1.64 18.79
CA LYS A 15 -9.34 2.02 17.91
C LYS A 15 -8.93 1.98 16.44
N ILE A 16 -7.72 2.42 16.11
CA ILE A 16 -7.14 2.27 14.76
C ILE A 16 -7.07 0.79 14.37
N THR A 17 -6.63 -0.07 15.28
CA THR A 17 -6.57 -1.52 15.04
C THR A 17 -7.95 -2.12 14.83
N GLN A 18 -8.95 -1.66 15.60
CA GLN A 18 -10.34 -2.06 15.40
C GLN A 18 -10.85 -1.62 14.03
N ILE A 19 -10.57 -0.38 13.60
CA ILE A 19 -10.93 0.11 12.27
C ILE A 19 -10.32 -0.75 11.16
N PHE A 20 -9.06 -1.18 11.29
CA PHE A 20 -8.46 -2.10 10.34
C PHE A 20 -9.20 -3.44 10.27
N LYS A 21 -9.59 -4.01 11.41
CA LYS A 21 -10.36 -5.26 11.45
C LYS A 21 -11.76 -5.09 10.86
N GLU A 22 -12.46 -4.00 11.22
CA GLU A 22 -13.79 -3.68 10.68
C GLU A 22 -13.73 -3.44 9.16
N SER A 23 -12.62 -2.91 8.64
CA SER A 23 -12.46 -2.68 7.21
C SER A 23 -12.49 -3.94 6.36
N PHE A 24 -12.30 -5.13 6.94
CA PHE A 24 -12.47 -6.40 6.23
C PHE A 24 -13.92 -6.69 5.86
N PHE A 25 -14.87 -6.14 6.61
CA PHE A 25 -16.31 -6.35 6.43
C PHE A 25 -16.98 -5.17 5.72
N ALA A 26 -16.21 -4.21 5.22
CA ALA A 26 -16.76 -3.09 4.46
C ALA A 26 -17.27 -3.55 3.08
N ASP A 27 -18.28 -2.87 2.55
CA ASP A 27 -18.78 -3.13 1.19
C ASP A 27 -17.74 -2.76 0.12
N ALA A 28 -16.96 -1.72 0.38
CA ALA A 28 -15.90 -1.23 -0.50
C ALA A 28 -14.66 -0.78 0.28
N TYR A 29 -13.49 -1.08 -0.27
CA TYR A 29 -12.19 -0.70 0.27
C TYR A 29 -11.44 0.21 -0.70
N PHE A 30 -11.02 1.38 -0.23
CA PHE A 30 -10.18 2.28 -1.01
C PHE A 30 -8.72 2.14 -0.61
N ALA A 31 -7.86 2.00 -1.60
CA ALA A 31 -6.41 1.96 -1.42
C ALA A 31 -5.68 2.49 -2.66
N SER A 32 -4.35 2.40 -2.62
CA SER A 32 -3.47 2.56 -3.79
C SER A 32 -2.62 1.30 -3.88
N SER A 33 -2.02 1.06 -5.05
CA SER A 33 -0.90 0.14 -5.16
C SER A 33 0.43 0.87 -5.00
N ASN A 34 1.51 0.16 -4.65
CA ASN A 34 2.84 0.77 -4.62
C ASN A 34 3.47 0.83 -6.02
N ALA A 35 3.20 -0.16 -6.86
CA ALA A 35 3.53 -0.16 -8.27
C ALA A 35 2.56 -1.06 -9.04
N VAL A 36 2.33 -0.74 -10.31
CA VAL A 36 1.56 -1.56 -11.23
C VAL A 36 2.44 -1.85 -12.43
N THR A 37 2.64 -3.12 -12.75
CA THR A 37 3.45 -3.48 -13.92
C THR A 37 2.66 -3.24 -15.22
N GLU A 38 3.37 -3.03 -16.33
CA GLU A 38 2.76 -2.88 -17.67
C GLU A 38 1.91 -4.11 -18.06
N ASP A 39 2.25 -5.29 -17.55
CA ASP A 39 1.49 -6.52 -17.74
C ASP A 39 0.37 -6.74 -16.68
N GLY A 40 0.02 -5.68 -15.92
CA GLY A 40 -1.17 -5.62 -15.08
C GLY A 40 -1.06 -6.21 -13.68
N LYS A 41 0.14 -6.55 -13.20
CA LYS A 41 0.34 -7.06 -11.84
C LYS A 41 0.44 -5.92 -10.84
N LEU A 42 -0.20 -6.08 -9.69
CA LEU A 42 -0.11 -5.11 -8.59
C LEU A 42 0.99 -5.54 -7.62
N TYR A 43 1.98 -4.68 -7.43
CA TYR A 43 3.05 -4.89 -6.45
C TYR A 43 2.79 -4.05 -5.21
N ASN A 44 2.70 -4.71 -4.07
CA ASN A 44 2.37 -4.07 -2.81
C ASN A 44 3.32 -4.47 -1.70
N VAL A 45 3.69 -3.49 -0.89
CA VAL A 45 4.59 -3.65 0.24
C VAL A 45 3.97 -3.03 1.48
N ASP A 46 3.85 -3.82 2.53
CA ASP A 46 3.27 -3.42 3.81
C ASP A 46 4.22 -3.72 4.98
N GLY A 47 4.04 -2.98 6.06
CA GLY A 47 4.72 -3.22 7.34
C GLY A 47 3.86 -3.98 8.35
N ASN A 48 2.54 -3.83 8.28
CA ASN A 48 1.56 -4.41 9.21
C ASN A 48 0.55 -5.35 8.51
N GLY A 49 0.66 -5.52 7.20
CA GLY A 49 -0.20 -6.38 6.38
C GLY A 49 -1.66 -6.02 6.23
N ASN A 50 -2.17 -5.09 7.03
CA ASN A 50 -3.59 -4.79 7.09
C ASN A 50 -4.17 -4.31 5.74
N ARG A 51 -3.41 -3.56 4.93
CA ARG A 51 -3.89 -3.08 3.62
C ARG A 51 -3.83 -4.21 2.60
N VAL A 52 -2.70 -4.89 2.48
CA VAL A 52 -2.57 -6.00 1.50
C VAL A 52 -3.53 -7.14 1.81
N ALA A 53 -3.79 -7.45 3.08
CA ALA A 53 -4.75 -8.50 3.44
C ALA A 53 -6.20 -8.13 3.06
N ALA A 54 -6.61 -6.86 3.22
CA ALA A 54 -7.90 -6.39 2.73
C ALA A 54 -7.99 -6.46 1.19
N MET A 55 -6.91 -6.11 0.48
CA MET A 55 -6.83 -6.23 -0.97
C MET A 55 -6.90 -7.69 -1.45
N LEU A 56 -6.21 -8.60 -0.76
CA LEU A 56 -6.14 -10.02 -1.12
C LEU A 56 -7.48 -10.74 -0.87
N TYR A 57 -8.07 -10.54 0.31
CA TYR A 57 -9.21 -11.37 0.75
C TYR A 57 -10.44 -10.59 1.20
N GLY A 58 -10.27 -9.43 1.85
CA GLY A 58 -11.34 -8.77 2.62
C GLY A 58 -12.54 -8.28 1.79
N PRO A 59 -12.74 -6.96 1.61
CA PRO A 59 -13.98 -6.45 0.99
C PRO A 59 -14.28 -7.00 -0.41
N GLU A 60 -15.57 -7.06 -0.72
CA GLU A 60 -16.08 -7.56 -2.00
C GLU A 60 -15.81 -6.61 -3.17
N LYS A 61 -15.58 -5.33 -2.85
CA LYS A 61 -15.11 -4.32 -3.78
C LYS A 61 -13.82 -3.69 -3.26
N VAL A 62 -12.79 -3.64 -4.09
CA VAL A 62 -11.53 -2.97 -3.79
C VAL A 62 -11.25 -1.98 -4.92
N ILE A 63 -11.14 -0.70 -4.58
CA ILE A 63 -10.90 0.38 -5.55
C ILE A 63 -9.51 0.94 -5.28
N LEU A 64 -8.66 0.83 -6.29
CA LEU A 64 -7.29 1.29 -6.26
C LEU A 64 -7.16 2.58 -7.07
N LEU A 65 -6.80 3.66 -6.39
CA LEU A 65 -6.45 4.92 -7.02
C LEU A 65 -4.93 4.94 -7.21
N VAL A 66 -4.48 5.01 -8.47
CA VAL A 66 -3.06 4.83 -8.81
C VAL A 66 -2.61 5.97 -9.72
N GLY A 67 -1.59 6.72 -9.31
CA GLY A 67 -0.94 7.72 -10.16
C GLY A 67 -0.14 7.06 -11.28
N VAL A 68 -0.04 7.73 -12.43
CA VAL A 68 0.75 7.23 -13.59
C VAL A 68 2.23 7.02 -13.24
N ASN A 69 2.78 7.76 -12.27
CA ASN A 69 4.11 7.57 -11.71
C ASN A 69 4.35 6.23 -10.99
N LYS A 70 3.31 5.40 -10.86
CA LYS A 70 3.39 4.06 -10.26
C LYS A 70 3.38 2.94 -11.29
N ILE A 71 3.24 3.26 -12.58
CA ILE A 71 3.36 2.28 -13.67
C ILE A 71 4.85 1.98 -13.88
N VAL A 72 5.19 0.70 -13.90
CA VAL A 72 6.58 0.23 -14.06
C VAL A 72 6.62 -0.91 -15.08
N LYS A 73 7.78 -1.13 -15.69
CA LYS A 73 7.93 -2.16 -16.71
C LYS A 73 7.62 -3.58 -16.21
N ASN A 74 8.14 -3.94 -15.04
CA ASN A 74 8.07 -5.30 -14.50
C ASN A 74 8.28 -5.31 -12.97
N ILE A 75 8.34 -6.51 -12.38
CA ILE A 75 8.51 -6.70 -10.93
C ILE A 75 9.86 -6.17 -10.42
N ASP A 76 10.93 -6.28 -11.19
CA ASP A 76 12.24 -5.78 -10.78
C ASP A 76 12.23 -4.24 -10.67
N GLU A 77 11.61 -3.56 -11.63
CA GLU A 77 11.39 -2.11 -11.58
C GLU A 77 10.43 -1.72 -10.44
N ALA A 78 9.43 -2.55 -10.12
CA ALA A 78 8.58 -2.35 -8.95
C ALA A 78 9.40 -2.39 -7.64
N ILE A 79 10.29 -3.38 -7.50
CA ILE A 79 11.19 -3.51 -6.34
C ILE A 79 12.12 -2.30 -6.25
N LYS A 80 12.70 -1.88 -7.38
CA LYS A 80 13.57 -0.70 -7.46
C LYS A 80 12.83 0.56 -7.02
N ARG A 81 11.64 0.81 -7.57
CA ARG A 81 10.75 1.93 -7.17
C ARG A 81 10.46 1.93 -5.68
N ILE A 82 10.17 0.76 -5.09
CA ILE A 82 9.97 0.66 -3.63
C ILE A 82 11.21 1.11 -2.87
N ARG A 83 12.38 0.63 -3.28
CA ARG A 83 13.64 0.88 -2.58
C ARG A 83 14.10 2.33 -2.71
N GLU A 84 13.90 2.94 -3.87
CA GLU A 84 14.43 4.28 -4.18
C GLU A 84 13.42 5.40 -3.88
N VAL A 85 12.11 5.12 -3.95
CA VAL A 85 11.08 6.16 -3.83
C VAL A 85 10.14 5.86 -2.67
N ALA A 86 9.44 4.73 -2.72
CA ALA A 86 8.27 4.56 -1.88
C ALA A 86 8.59 4.30 -0.40
N ALA A 87 9.54 3.42 -0.11
CA ALA A 87 9.93 3.11 1.26
C ALA A 87 10.61 4.29 1.98
N PRO A 88 11.60 5.00 1.37
CA PRO A 88 12.18 6.21 1.95
C PRO A 88 11.13 7.30 2.24
N ALA A 89 10.29 7.62 1.26
CA ALA A 89 9.25 8.66 1.39
C ALA A 89 8.24 8.31 2.49
N ASN A 90 7.76 7.06 2.55
CA ASN A 90 6.81 6.64 3.58
C ASN A 90 7.44 6.58 4.97
N ALA A 91 8.70 6.12 5.07
CA ALA A 91 9.41 6.09 6.34
C ALA A 91 9.61 7.49 6.91
N LYS A 92 9.92 8.48 6.06
CA LYS A 92 9.98 9.89 6.43
C LYS A 92 8.62 10.41 6.87
N ARG A 93 7.56 10.16 6.08
CA ARG A 93 6.16 10.56 6.42
C ARG A 93 5.70 10.02 7.77
N LEU A 94 6.10 8.79 8.10
CA LEU A 94 5.76 8.11 9.36
C LEU A 94 6.74 8.39 10.51
N ASN A 95 7.69 9.31 10.33
CA ASN A 95 8.73 9.66 11.30
C ASN A 95 9.50 8.44 11.84
N LYS A 96 9.85 7.48 10.96
CA LYS A 96 10.57 6.26 11.36
C LYS A 96 12.07 6.49 11.40
N HIS A 97 12.72 5.95 12.44
CA HIS A 97 14.17 5.95 12.63
C HIS A 97 14.84 4.82 11.83
N THR A 98 14.58 4.80 10.52
CA THR A 98 15.22 3.87 9.58
C THR A 98 16.30 4.60 8.79
N PRO A 99 17.38 3.91 8.37
CA PRO A 99 18.43 4.55 7.59
C PRO A 99 17.91 5.17 6.28
N CYS A 100 16.94 4.53 5.61
CA CYS A 100 16.36 5.02 4.36
C CYS A 100 15.59 6.34 4.53
N ALA A 101 15.01 6.61 5.70
CA ALA A 101 14.37 7.90 5.98
C ALA A 101 15.38 9.06 6.02
N LYS A 102 16.67 8.77 6.26
CA LYS A 102 17.75 9.76 6.29
C LYS A 102 18.45 9.90 4.95
N VAL A 103 18.81 8.78 4.31
CA VAL A 103 19.66 8.78 3.10
C VAL A 103 18.88 8.83 1.79
N GLY A 104 17.56 8.63 1.82
CA GLY A 104 16.72 8.73 0.63
C GLY A 104 16.62 7.46 -0.23
N TYR A 105 17.30 6.37 0.14
CA TYR A 105 17.20 5.07 -0.53
C TYR A 105 17.26 3.91 0.48
N CYS A 106 16.69 2.77 0.12
CA CYS A 106 16.63 1.59 0.98
C CYS A 106 17.97 0.88 1.05
N MET A 107 18.46 0.66 2.28
CA MET A 107 19.72 -0.06 2.56
C MET A 107 19.47 -1.45 3.17
N ASP A 108 18.30 -2.04 2.91
CA ASP A 108 17.87 -3.34 3.46
C ASP A 108 18.16 -3.54 4.96
N CYS A 109 17.78 -2.54 5.76
CA CYS A 109 18.12 -2.53 7.17
C CYS A 109 17.35 -3.58 7.99
N LYS A 110 17.90 -3.94 9.17
CA LYS A 110 17.24 -4.78 10.18
C LYS A 110 16.54 -3.97 11.29
N SER A 111 16.24 -2.69 11.06
CA SER A 111 15.60 -1.83 12.06
C SER A 111 14.26 -2.43 12.52
N LYS A 112 13.98 -2.33 13.82
CA LYS A 112 12.67 -2.69 14.37
C LYS A 112 11.55 -1.84 13.75
N GLU A 113 11.86 -0.61 13.33
CA GLU A 113 10.95 0.33 12.69
C GLU A 113 10.81 0.16 11.17
N LYS A 114 11.38 -0.91 10.59
CA LYS A 114 11.22 -1.22 9.17
C LYS A 114 9.74 -1.36 8.79
N ILE A 115 9.34 -0.66 7.74
CA ILE A 115 7.95 -0.60 7.24
C ILE A 115 7.69 -1.39 5.95
N TRP A 116 8.72 -2.04 5.39
CA TRP A 116 8.61 -2.97 4.27
C TRP A 116 8.95 -4.38 4.76
N ARG A 117 7.94 -5.15 5.11
CA ARG A 117 8.08 -6.49 5.70
C ARG A 117 7.45 -7.54 4.81
N GLU A 118 6.29 -7.22 4.27
CA GLU A 118 5.48 -8.12 3.48
C GLU A 118 5.47 -7.61 2.05
N PHE A 119 5.86 -8.48 1.13
CA PHE A 119 5.90 -8.20 -0.29
C PHE A 119 4.89 -9.09 -0.98
N THR A 120 3.98 -8.50 -1.73
CA THR A 120 2.86 -9.21 -2.35
C THR A 120 2.73 -8.79 -3.80
N VAL A 121 2.56 -9.80 -4.65
CA VAL A 121 2.19 -9.64 -6.05
C VAL A 121 0.77 -10.17 -6.24
N ILE A 122 -0.14 -9.31 -6.68
CA ILE A 122 -1.47 -9.72 -7.13
C ILE A 122 -1.42 -9.82 -8.64
N ALA A 123 -1.31 -11.05 -9.14
CA ALA A 123 -1.18 -11.32 -10.58
C ALA A 123 -2.54 -11.45 -11.29
N SER A 124 -3.57 -11.93 -10.58
CA SER A 124 -4.93 -12.10 -11.09
C SER A 124 -5.91 -12.23 -9.93
N GLN A 125 -7.20 -12.32 -10.24
CA GLN A 125 -8.27 -12.54 -9.27
C GLN A 125 -9.19 -13.66 -9.73
N SER A 126 -9.66 -14.49 -8.79
CA SER A 126 -10.70 -15.48 -9.07
C SER A 126 -12.08 -14.85 -9.23
N LYS A 127 -12.39 -13.83 -8.42
CA LYS A 127 -13.64 -13.08 -8.49
C LYS A 127 -13.51 -11.95 -9.50
N LYS A 128 -14.27 -12.07 -10.60
CA LYS A 128 -14.39 -11.02 -11.61
C LYS A 128 -14.86 -9.71 -10.97
N ASP A 129 -14.34 -8.59 -11.44
CA ASP A 129 -14.75 -7.23 -11.07
C ASP A 129 -14.61 -6.86 -9.57
N ARG A 130 -13.77 -7.60 -8.81
CA ARG A 130 -13.49 -7.32 -7.39
C ARG A 130 -12.53 -6.13 -7.19
N ILE A 131 -11.31 -6.20 -7.75
CA ILE A 131 -10.36 -5.08 -7.74
C ILE A 131 -10.60 -4.22 -8.98
N HIS A 132 -10.72 -2.91 -8.78
CA HIS A 132 -10.83 -1.90 -9.83
C HIS A 132 -9.64 -0.96 -9.71
N VAL A 133 -8.87 -0.82 -10.77
CA VAL A 133 -7.74 0.11 -10.82
C VAL A 133 -8.17 1.32 -11.62
N ILE A 134 -8.15 2.49 -10.99
CA ILE A 134 -8.40 3.78 -11.62
C ILE A 134 -7.07 4.52 -11.68
N PHE A 135 -6.57 4.71 -12.90
CA PHE A 135 -5.38 5.51 -13.13
C PHE A 135 -5.74 6.99 -13.09
N ILE A 136 -4.96 7.73 -12.31
CA ILE A 136 -5.03 9.18 -12.21
C ILE A 136 -3.85 9.71 -13.01
N ASN A 137 -4.13 10.56 -14.01
CA ASN A 137 -3.14 11.17 -14.90
C ASN A 137 -2.36 12.29 -14.19
N ASP A 138 -1.78 11.96 -13.03
CA ASP A 138 -0.96 12.86 -12.21
C ASP A 138 0.02 12.04 -11.35
N ASN A 139 1.06 12.70 -10.86
CA ASN A 139 2.13 12.13 -10.04
C ASN A 139 1.73 12.13 -8.56
N ILE A 140 0.78 11.27 -8.20
CA ILE A 140 0.24 11.20 -6.84
C ILE A 140 0.86 10.08 -5.98
N GLY A 141 0.96 10.37 -4.69
CA GLY A 141 1.63 9.49 -3.73
C GLY A 141 3.12 9.38 -4.01
N TYR A 142 3.73 8.33 -3.47
CA TYR A 142 5.15 8.03 -3.62
C TYR A 142 5.37 6.64 -4.15
#